data_AF-A0A2D1ST05-F1
#
_entry.id   AF-A0A2D1ST05-F1
#
_cell.length_a   1.000
_cell.length_b   1.000
_cell.length_c   1.000
_cell.angle_alpha   90.00
_cell.angle_beta   90.00
_cell.angle_gamma   90.00
#
_symmetry.space_group_name_H-M   'P 1'
#
loop_
_entity.id
_entity.type
_entity.pdbx_description
1 polymer ?
#
loop_
_entity_poly.entity_id
_entity_poly.type
_entity_poly.pdbx_seq_one_letter_code
_entity_poly.pdbx_strand_id
1 'polypeptide(L)'
;MGFELQTREKPYGIILNYDWLESEQNYKKTAIYNSTYLFALVQNVDWITFIFGNQQYKITKEDLQNWYGEDFSGLQSEDELKTFIQKQLDDADKVNLLFS
;
A
#
# COMPACT_ATOMS: atom_id res chain seq x y z
N MET A 1 2.85 -19.94 -8.84
CA MET A 1 4.17 -19.26 -8.84
C MET A 1 3.99 -18.00 -7.99
N GLY A 2 4.86 -17.75 -7.02
CA GLY A 2 4.71 -16.65 -6.06
C GLY A 2 6.04 -15.95 -5.82
N PHE A 3 6.01 -14.74 -5.27
CA PHE A 3 7.19 -13.93 -4.98
C PHE A 3 7.32 -13.66 -3.48
N GLU A 4 8.53 -13.75 -2.95
CA GLU A 4 8.84 -13.46 -1.55
C GLU A 4 10.15 -12.67 -1.42
N LEU A 5 10.24 -11.84 -0.37
CA LEU A 5 11.48 -11.17 -0.01
C LEU A 5 12.36 -12.10 0.84
N GLN A 6 13.65 -12.14 0.54
CA GLN A 6 14.63 -12.83 1.38
C GLN A 6 15.70 -11.84 1.84
N THR A 7 15.68 -11.51 3.12
CA THR A 7 16.68 -10.66 3.79
C THR A 7 17.23 -11.36 5.03
N ARG A 8 18.28 -10.79 5.64
CA ARG A 8 18.92 -11.37 6.84
C ARG A 8 18.09 -11.22 8.11
N GLU A 9 17.17 -10.25 8.15
CA GLU A 9 16.42 -9.88 9.35
C GLU A 9 14.94 -9.60 9.03
N LYS A 10 14.04 -10.11 9.88
CA LYS A 10 12.58 -9.84 9.88
C LYS A 10 12.25 -8.69 10.82
N PRO A 11 11.16 -7.92 10.61
CA PRO A 11 10.15 -8.03 9.55
C PRO A 11 10.65 -7.58 8.15
N TYR A 12 10.08 -8.14 7.08
CA TYR A 12 10.46 -7.81 5.71
C TYR A 12 9.74 -6.55 5.24
N GLY A 13 10.46 -5.68 4.53
CA GLY A 13 9.88 -4.43 4.04
C GLY A 13 10.43 -3.95 2.72
N ILE A 14 9.68 -3.04 2.10
CA ILE A 14 10.00 -2.39 0.83
C ILE A 14 10.12 -0.88 1.06
N ILE A 15 11.11 -0.26 0.42
CA ILE A 15 11.23 1.20 0.35
C ILE A 15 11.09 1.61 -1.13
N LEU A 16 10.11 2.46 -1.43
CA LEU A 16 9.89 3.02 -2.76
C LEU A 16 10.17 4.52 -2.75
N ASN A 17 11.06 4.95 -3.64
CA ASN A 17 11.41 6.36 -3.83
C ASN A 17 10.75 6.88 -5.11
N TYR A 18 10.03 7.99 -5.00
CA TYR A 18 9.39 8.67 -6.12
C TYR A 18 10.04 10.04 -6.32
N ASP A 19 10.43 10.31 -7.56
CA ASP A 19 11.07 11.55 -7.98
C ASP A 19 10.12 12.40 -8.84
N TRP A 20 8.97 12.74 -8.26
CA TRP A 20 7.94 13.57 -8.89
C TRP A 20 7.27 14.48 -7.85
N LEU A 21 6.69 15.58 -8.33
CA LEU A 21 5.96 16.53 -7.50
C LEU A 21 4.48 16.44 -7.81
N GLU A 22 3.70 16.13 -6.79
CA GLU A 22 2.24 16.00 -6.83
C GLU A 22 1.63 16.53 -5.52
N SER A 23 0.30 16.61 -5.47
CA SER A 23 -0.40 16.98 -4.23
C SER A 23 -0.24 15.90 -3.16
N GLU A 24 -0.31 16.29 -1.88
CA GLU A 24 -0.25 15.34 -0.75
C GLU A 24 -1.34 14.26 -0.86
N GLN A 25 -2.55 14.65 -1.30
CA GLN A 25 -3.65 13.71 -1.53
C GLN A 25 -3.29 12.67 -2.59
N ASN A 26 -2.61 13.07 -3.67
CA ASN A 26 -2.17 12.14 -4.72
C ASN A 26 -1.07 11.20 -4.22
N TYR A 27 -0.16 11.66 -3.35
CA TYR A 27 0.82 10.79 -2.70
C TYR A 27 0.14 9.74 -1.83
N LYS A 28 -0.83 10.13 -1.00
CA LYS A 28 -1.60 9.21 -0.15
C LYS A 28 -2.37 8.18 -0.99
N LYS A 29 -3.07 8.62 -2.05
CA LYS A 29 -3.76 7.71 -2.99
C LYS A 29 -2.78 6.74 -3.66
N THR A 30 -1.61 7.23 -4.07
CA THR A 30 -0.55 6.41 -4.68
C THR A 30 0.01 5.39 -3.69
N ALA A 31 0.26 5.80 -2.45
CA ALA A 31 0.75 4.93 -1.39
C ALA A 31 -0.25 3.81 -1.07
N ILE A 32 -1.54 4.13 -0.93
CA ILE A 32 -2.61 3.13 -0.75
C ILE A 32 -2.64 2.18 -1.95
N TYR A 33 -2.75 2.71 -3.16
CA TYR A 33 -2.86 1.90 -4.38
C TYR A 33 -1.68 0.91 -4.50
N ASN A 34 -0.45 1.41 -4.44
CA ASN A 34 0.74 0.58 -4.64
C ASN A 34 0.98 -0.37 -3.46
N SER A 35 0.66 0.02 -2.23
CA SER A 35 0.80 -0.89 -1.08
C SER A 35 -0.13 -2.08 -1.18
N THR A 36 -1.39 -1.88 -1.58
CA THR A 36 -2.35 -2.98 -1.78
C THR A 36 -1.83 -3.99 -2.80
N TYR A 37 -1.29 -3.53 -3.93
CA TYR A 37 -0.66 -4.40 -4.94
C TYR A 37 0.54 -5.16 -4.37
N LEU A 38 1.45 -4.47 -3.70
CA LEU A 38 2.67 -5.08 -3.19
C LEU A 38 2.40 -6.08 -2.08
N PHE A 39 1.46 -5.82 -1.18
CA PHE A 39 1.06 -6.76 -0.14
C PHE A 39 0.33 -7.99 -0.70
N ALA A 40 -0.39 -7.85 -1.82
CA ALA A 40 -1.02 -8.98 -2.52
C ALA A 40 0.02 -9.84 -3.26
N LEU A 41 1.01 -9.20 -3.91
CA LEU A 41 2.02 -9.88 -4.73
C LEU A 41 3.17 -10.48 -3.91
N VAL A 42 3.56 -9.84 -2.82
CA VAL A 42 4.73 -10.18 -2.00
C VAL A 42 4.26 -10.64 -0.62
N GLN A 43 3.94 -11.92 -0.49
CA GLN A 43 3.13 -12.44 0.63
C GLN A 43 3.73 -12.21 2.02
N ASN A 44 5.05 -12.15 2.10
CA ASN A 44 5.79 -12.02 3.35
C ASN A 44 6.21 -10.57 3.68
N VAL A 45 5.78 -9.57 2.92
CA VAL A 45 6.08 -8.16 3.24
C VAL A 45 5.17 -7.67 4.37
N ASP A 46 5.79 -7.13 5.42
CA ASP A 46 5.10 -6.65 6.63
C ASP A 46 4.80 -5.15 6.56
N TRP A 47 5.69 -4.39 5.90
CA TRP A 47 5.58 -2.94 5.79
C TRP A 47 6.17 -2.40 4.48
N ILE A 48 5.64 -1.26 4.04
CA ILE A 48 6.14 -0.54 2.86
C ILE A 48 6.29 0.93 3.25
N THR A 49 7.44 1.52 2.90
CA THR A 49 7.70 2.95 3.07
C THR A 49 7.77 3.63 1.71
N PHE A 50 6.94 4.65 1.52
CA PHE A 50 6.92 5.50 0.34
C PHE A 50 7.59 6.83 0.66
N ILE A 51 8.52 7.24 -0.19
CA ILE A 51 9.25 8.51 -0.08
C ILE A 51 8.91 9.35 -1.31
N PHE A 52 8.22 10.47 -1.09
CA PHE A 52 7.81 11.45 -2.10
C PHE A 52 8.48 12.79 -1.80
N GLY A 53 9.64 13.06 -2.43
CA GLY A 53 10.46 14.22 -2.07
C GLY A 53 10.79 14.24 -0.57
N ASN A 54 10.22 15.20 0.17
CA ASN A 54 10.42 15.35 1.61
C ASN A 54 9.32 14.69 2.47
N GLN A 55 8.33 14.04 1.86
CA GLN A 55 7.23 13.37 2.57
C GLN A 55 7.45 11.87 2.60
N GLN A 56 7.16 11.26 3.74
CA GLN A 56 7.30 9.82 3.96
C GLN A 56 6.01 9.22 4.52
N TYR A 57 5.55 8.13 3.92
CA TYR A 57 4.40 7.36 4.40
C TYR A 57 4.82 5.91 4.60
N LYS A 58 4.72 5.42 5.84
CA LYS A 58 4.89 4.00 6.15
C LYS A 58 3.52 3.37 6.35
N ILE A 59 3.27 2.28 5.64
CA ILE A 59 2.03 1.50 5.72
C ILE A 59 2.41 0.09 6.14
N THR A 60 1.74 -0.45 7.16
CA THR A 60 1.82 -1.87 7.49
C THR A 60 0.67 -2.62 6.83
N LYS A 61 0.84 -3.93 6.60
CA LYS A 61 -0.23 -4.76 6.04
C LYS A 61 -1.48 -4.75 6.93
N GLU A 62 -1.26 -4.82 8.24
CA GLU A 62 -2.32 -4.80 9.25
C GLU A 62 -3.13 -3.50 9.22
N ASP A 63 -2.47 -2.34 9.23
CA ASP A 63 -3.15 -1.04 9.20
C ASP A 63 -4.00 -0.89 7.93
N LEU A 64 -3.46 -1.34 6.79
CA LEU A 64 -4.16 -1.25 5.52
C LEU A 64 -5.38 -2.19 5.48
N GLN A 65 -5.26 -3.42 5.96
CA GLN A 65 -6.40 -4.34 6.07
C GLN A 65 -7.48 -3.81 7.02
N ASN A 66 -7.08 -3.23 8.17
CA ASN A 66 -8.00 -2.60 9.11
C ASN A 66 -8.73 -1.40 8.49
N TRP A 67 -8.02 -0.59 7.69
CA TRP A 67 -8.60 0.54 6.98
C TRP A 67 -9.58 0.13 5.87
N TYR A 68 -9.28 -0.96 5.15
CA TYR A 68 -10.22 -1.57 4.21
C TYR A 68 -11.44 -2.18 4.92
N GLY A 69 -11.25 -2.71 6.13
CA GLY A 69 -12.25 -3.50 6.86
C GLY A 69 -12.39 -4.92 6.32
N GLU A 70 -11.50 -5.35 5.42
CA GLU A 70 -11.49 -6.68 4.82
C GLU A 70 -10.07 -7.15 4.48
N ASP A 71 -9.89 -8.46 4.46
CA ASP A 71 -8.62 -9.09 4.06
C ASP A 71 -8.53 -9.19 2.54
N PHE A 72 -7.60 -8.43 1.96
CA PHE A 72 -7.34 -8.42 0.52
C PHE A 72 -6.27 -9.44 0.08
N SER A 73 -5.67 -10.22 1.00
CA SER A 73 -4.61 -11.18 0.68
C SER A 73 -5.09 -12.36 -0.20
N GLY A 74 -6.40 -12.59 -0.25
CA GLY A 74 -7.02 -13.60 -1.11
C GLY A 74 -7.28 -13.13 -2.55
N LEU A 75 -7.12 -11.83 -2.85
CA LEU A 75 -7.37 -11.29 -4.20
C LEU A 75 -6.23 -11.67 -5.15
N GLN A 76 -6.56 -12.34 -6.26
CA GLN A 76 -5.57 -12.94 -7.17
C GLN A 76 -5.60 -12.31 -8.57
N SER A 77 -6.65 -11.55 -8.91
CA SER A 77 -6.80 -10.88 -10.20
C SER A 77 -6.47 -9.39 -10.10
N GLU A 78 -5.71 -8.88 -11.07
CA GLU A 78 -5.41 -7.44 -11.19
C GLU A 78 -6.71 -6.60 -11.28
N ASP A 79 -7.69 -7.07 -12.04
CA ASP A 79 -8.97 -6.35 -12.21
C ASP A 79 -9.78 -6.31 -10.92
N GLU A 80 -9.75 -7.40 -10.13
CA GLU A 80 -10.39 -7.45 -8.81
C GLU A 80 -9.73 -6.46 -7.85
N LEU A 81 -8.39 -6.46 -7.81
CA LEU A 81 -7.62 -5.58 -6.94
C LEU A 81 -7.86 -4.11 -7.29
N LYS A 82 -7.82 -3.78 -8.59
CA LYS A 82 -8.07 -2.44 -9.09
C LYS A 82 -9.46 -1.94 -8.70
N THR A 83 -10.48 -2.77 -8.91
CA THR A 83 -11.87 -2.44 -8.57
C THR A 83 -12.03 -2.27 -7.06
N PHE A 84 -11.41 -3.12 -6.26
CA PHE A 84 -11.41 -3.05 -4.80
C PHE A 84 -10.78 -1.75 -4.29
N ILE A 85 -9.61 -1.38 -4.82
CA ILE A 85 -8.90 -0.15 -4.43
C ILE A 85 -9.72 1.09 -4.83
N GLN A 86 -10.21 1.15 -6.08
CA GLN A 86 -10.90 2.34 -6.61
C GLN A 86 -12.13 2.71 -5.78
N LYS A 87 -12.93 1.73 -5.35
CA LYS A 87 -14.10 1.95 -4.49
C LYS A 87 -13.79 2.74 -3.21
N GLN A 88 -12.57 2.67 -2.70
CA GLN A 88 -12.16 3.32 -1.45
C GLN A 88 -11.42 4.64 -1.66
N LEU A 89 -10.80 4.85 -2.83
CA LEU A 89 -10.03 6.05 -3.14
C LEU A 89 -10.88 7.25 -3.62
N ASP A 90 -12.15 7.01 -3.92
CA ASP A 90 -13.11 8.04 -4.31
C ASP A 90 -13.53 8.92 -3.11
N ASP A 91 -13.36 8.43 -1.87
CA ASP A 91 -13.60 9.16 -0.63
C ASP A 91 -12.28 9.75 -0.08
N ALA A 92 -12.13 11.07 -0.21
CA ALA A 92 -10.92 11.76 0.23
C ALA A 92 -10.73 11.78 1.76
N ASP A 93 -11.82 11.79 2.53
CA ASP A 93 -11.76 11.76 4.00
C ASP A 93 -11.31 10.38 4.46
N LYS A 94 -11.81 9.33 3.79
CA LYS A 94 -11.34 7.96 4.03
C LYS A 94 -9.85 7.81 3.75
N VAL A 95 -9.33 8.37 2.67
CA VAL A 95 -7.88 8.32 2.37
C VAL A 95 -7.04 8.93 3.50
N ASN A 96 -7.49 10.03 4.10
CA ASN A 96 -6.74 10.69 5.18
C ASN A 96 -6.76 9.89 6.49
N LEU A 97 -7.83 9.15 6.78
CA LEU A 97 -7.96 8.32 7.97
C LEU A 97 -6.86 7.25 8.12
N LEU A 98 -6.30 6.73 7.00
CA LEU A 98 -5.19 5.77 7.07
C LEU A 98 -3.90 6.40 7.61
N PHE A 99 -3.72 7.71 7.43
CA PHE A 99 -2.48 8.42 7.73
C PHE A 99 -2.62 9.40 8.90
N SER A 100 -3.70 9.29 9.68
CA SER A 100 -4.03 10.16 10.82
C SER A 100 -3.56 9.60 12.15
#